data_AF-Q7P529-F1
#
_entry.id   AF-Q7P529-F1
#
_cell.length_a   1.000
_cell.length_b   1.000
_cell.length_c   1.000
_cell.angle_alpha   90.00
_cell.angle_beta   90.00
_cell.angle_gamma   90.00
#
_symmetry.space_group_name_H-M   'P 1'
#
loop_
_entity.id
_entity.type
_entity.pdbx_description
1 polymer ?
#
loop_
_entity_poly.entity_id
_entity_poly.type
_entity_poly.pdbx_seq_one_letter_code
_entity_poly.pdbx_strand_id
1 'polypeptide(L)' 'MAGSVLRMDIAFRNLIELGYSITDAFKMTSTNAAKEFKLNTGILKEGKDADLVVLDKDYKVCMTMVKGKIKFTNL' A
#
# COMPACT_ATOMS: atom_id res chain seq x y z
N MET A 1 -21.06 -5.27 -14.99
CA MET A 1 -20.16 -4.92 -13.88
C MET A 1 -19.72 -3.48 -14.10
N ALA A 2 -20.11 -2.54 -13.23
CA ALA A 2 -19.53 -1.19 -13.25
C ALA A 2 -18.17 -1.28 -12.54
N GLY A 3 -17.08 -1.29 -13.30
CA GLY A 3 -15.73 -1.26 -12.73
C GLY A 3 -15.42 0.11 -12.16
N SER A 4 -14.66 0.15 -11.06
CA SER A 4 -14.13 1.40 -10.53
C SER A 4 -12.82 1.76 -11.24
N VAL A 5 -12.64 3.05 -11.54
CA VAL A 5 -11.36 3.61 -12.01
C VAL A 5 -10.47 4.06 -10.84
N LEU A 6 -10.90 3.80 -9.60
CA LEU A 6 -10.20 4.18 -8.37
C LEU A 6 -8.85 3.48 -8.27
N ARG A 7 -7.79 4.28 -8.09
CA ARG A 7 -6.44 3.78 -7.83
C ARG A 7 -6.23 3.52 -6.35
N MET A 8 -5.33 2.59 -6.03
CA MET A 8 -5.12 2.17 -4.64
C MET A 8 -4.54 3.26 -3.74
N ASP A 9 -3.70 4.13 -4.28
CA ASP A 9 -3.14 5.29 -3.56
C ASP A 9 -4.25 6.30 -3.19
N ILE A 10 -5.24 6.48 -4.07
CA ILE A 10 -6.42 7.31 -3.79
C ILE A 10 -7.28 6.62 -2.74
N ALA A 11 -7.53 5.31 -2.86
CA ALA A 11 -8.30 4.55 -1.87
C ALA A 11 -7.68 4.65 -0.47
N PHE A 12 -6.35 4.56 -0.36
CA PHE A 12 -5.64 4.74 0.90
C PHE A 12 -5.84 6.14 1.49
N ARG A 13 -5.65 7.19 0.68
CA ARG A 13 -5.87 8.58 1.14
C ARG A 13 -7.31 8.83 1.57
N ASN A 14 -8.29 8.29 0.84
CA ASN A 14 -9.70 8.38 1.21
C ASN A 14 -9.97 7.77 2.58
N LEU A 15 -9.34 6.65 2.95
CA LEU A 15 -9.49 6.07 4.30
C LEU A 15 -8.95 7.01 5.38
N ILE A 16 -7.81 7.67 5.12
CA ILE A 16 -7.27 8.67 6.06
C ILE A 16 -8.21 9.87 6.19
N GLU A 17 -8.72 10.39 5.07
CA GLU A 17 -9.69 11.50 5.05
C GLU A 17 -11.00 11.16 5.77
N LEU A 18 -11.43 9.90 5.73
CA LEU A 18 -12.57 9.39 6.49
C LEU A 18 -12.29 9.24 8.00
N GLY A 19 -11.07 9.53 8.46
CA GLY A 19 -10.69 9.53 9.87
C GLY A 19 -10.12 8.22 10.39
N TYR A 20 -9.84 7.24 9.52
CA TYR A 20 -9.14 6.03 9.94
C TYR A 20 -7.68 6.32 10.26
N SER A 21 -7.13 5.60 11.24
CA SER A 21 -5.70 5.66 11.53
C SER A 21 -4.89 5.12 10.35
N ILE A 22 -3.64 5.58 10.22
CA ILE A 22 -2.73 5.09 9.19
C ILE A 22 -2.55 3.56 9.27
N THR A 23 -2.51 3.02 10.49
CA THR A 23 -2.37 1.59 10.74
C THR A 23 -3.59 0.80 10.25
N ASP A 24 -4.79 1.34 10.43
CA ASP A 24 -6.02 0.71 9.95
C ASP A 24 -6.11 0.79 8.42
N ALA A 25 -5.75 1.93 7.84
CA ALA A 25 -5.64 2.05 6.39
C ALA A 25 -4.67 1.00 5.81
N PHE A 26 -3.48 0.82 6.38
CA PHE A 26 -2.54 -0.22 5.93
C PHE A 26 -3.09 -1.64 6.05
N LYS A 27 -3.84 -1.94 7.12
CA LYS A 27 -4.50 -3.24 7.24
C LYS A 27 -5.49 -3.45 6.10
N MET A 28 -6.32 -2.45 5.81
CA MET A 28 -7.36 -2.53 4.77
C MET A 28 -6.79 -2.58 3.36
N THR A 29 -5.66 -1.91 3.10
CA THR A 29 -5.09 -1.79 1.76
C THR A 29 -3.94 -2.74 1.45
N SER A 30 -3.42 -3.43 2.46
CA SER A 30 -2.23 -4.29 2.29
C SER A 30 -2.32 -5.56 3.14
N THR A 31 -2.25 -5.44 4.48
CA THR A 31 -2.06 -6.61 5.35
C THR A 31 -3.20 -7.63 5.26
N ASN A 32 -4.46 -7.18 5.22
CA ASN A 32 -5.60 -8.08 5.19
C ASN A 32 -5.68 -8.83 3.88
N ALA A 33 -5.46 -8.16 2.74
CA ALA A 33 -5.43 -8.79 1.43
C ALA A 33 -4.29 -9.81 1.33
N ALA A 34 -3.08 -9.46 1.79
CA ALA A 34 -1.95 -10.38 1.80
C ALA A 34 -2.22 -11.61 2.69
N LYS A 35 -2.87 -11.43 3.84
CA LYS A 35 -3.26 -12.52 4.73
C LYS A 35 -4.29 -13.44 4.07
N GLU A 36 -5.34 -12.87 3.47
CA GLU A 36 -6.44 -13.63 2.83
C GLU A 36 -5.90 -14.48 1.68
N PHE A 37 -5.07 -13.90 0.82
CA PHE A 37 -4.48 -14.59 -0.32
C PHE A 37 -3.17 -15.32 -0.01
N LYS A 38 -2.77 -15.43 1.27
CA LYS A 38 -1.56 -16.11 1.75
C LYS A 38 -0.28 -15.66 1.02
N LEU A 39 -0.17 -14.36 0.74
CA LEU A 39 0.97 -13.76 0.05
C LEU A 39 2.13 -13.54 1.02
N ASN A 40 3.37 -13.58 0.52
CA ASN A 40 4.57 -13.31 1.33
C ASN A 40 4.87 -11.81 1.48
N THR A 41 3.84 -10.97 1.55
CA THR A 41 3.93 -9.51 1.59
C THR A 41 2.92 -8.94 2.60
N GLY A 42 2.74 -7.61 2.62
CA GLY A 42 1.71 -6.91 3.39
C GLY A 42 2.08 -6.56 4.83
N ILE A 43 3.31 -6.88 5.26
CA ILE A 43 3.93 -6.42 6.51
C ILE A 43 5.42 -6.17 6.29
N LEU A 44 5.99 -5.21 7.01
CA LEU A 44 7.44 -4.94 7.03
C LEU A 44 8.10 -5.81 8.09
N LYS A 45 8.68 -6.93 7.67
CA LYS A 45 9.38 -7.87 8.54
C LYS A 45 10.43 -8.64 7.75
N GLU A 46 11.53 -9.01 8.41
CA GLU A 46 12.53 -9.93 7.84
C GLU A 46 11.88 -11.22 7.30
N GLY A 47 12.38 -11.70 6.16
CA GLY A 47 11.84 -12.87 5.46
C GLY A 47 10.61 -12.60 4.59
N LYS A 48 10.08 -11.36 4.54
CA LYS A 48 9.02 -10.95 3.61
C LYS A 48 9.58 -10.40 2.31
N ASP A 49 8.77 -10.48 1.25
CA ASP A 49 9.10 -9.88 -0.04
C ASP A 49 9.27 -8.37 0.17
N ALA A 50 10.33 -7.81 -0.42
CA ALA A 50 10.60 -6.36 -0.40
C ALA A 50 9.68 -5.61 -1.37
N ASP A 51 8.37 -5.70 -1.10
CA ASP A 51 7.30 -4.94 -1.75
C ASP A 51 6.97 -3.75 -0.84
N LEU A 52 7.37 -2.56 -1.27
CA LEU A 52 7.36 -1.35 -0.43
C LEU A 52 6.81 -0.18 -1.22
N VAL A 53 6.08 0.69 -0.53
CA VAL A 53 5.69 2.00 -1.06
C VAL A 53 6.20 3.06 -0.10
N VAL A 54 6.94 4.03 -0.62
CA VAL A 54 7.36 5.21 0.14
C VAL A 54 6.40 6.34 -0.17
N LEU A 55 5.86 6.93 0.89
CA LEU A 55 4.91 8.03 0.83
C LEU A 55 5.52 9.31 1.40
N ASP A 56 5.13 10.47 0.87
CA ASP A 56 5.43 11.76 1.48
C ASP A 56 4.47 12.08 2.65
N LYS A 57 4.62 13.30 3.21
CA LYS A 57 3.79 13.79 4.32
C LYS A 57 2.31 13.97 3.94
N ASP A 58 2.01 14.07 2.65
CA ASP A 58 0.66 14.18 2.09
C ASP A 58 0.13 12.82 1.60
N TYR A 59 0.82 11.72 1.93
CA TYR A 59 0.49 10.36 1.50
C TYR A 59 0.46 10.16 -0.03
N LYS A 60 1.28 10.91 -0.77
CA LYS A 60 1.52 10.67 -2.20
C LYS A 60 2.70 9.73 -2.39
N VAL A 61 2.64 8.92 -3.43
CA VAL A 61 3.66 7.91 -3.73
C VAL A 61 4.93 8.57 -4.27
N CYS A 62 6.03 8.43 -3.55
CA CYS A 62 7.37 8.85 -3.98
C CYS A 62 8.13 7.71 -4.67
N MET A 63 7.97 6.48 -4.19
CA MET A 63 8.66 5.31 -4.72
C MET A 63 7.83 4.05 -4.54
N THR A 64 7.90 3.14 -5.51
CA THR A 64 7.37 1.79 -5.40
C THR A 64 8.48 0.78 -5.69
N MET A 65 8.66 -0.16 -4.77
CA MET A 65 9.55 -1.29 -4.88
C MET A 65 8.74 -2.58 -4.98
N VAL A 66 9.11 -3.46 -5.90
CA VAL A 66 8.52 -4.79 -6.06
C VAL A 66 9.64 -5.82 -6.03
N LYS A 67 9.60 -6.72 -5.04
CA LYS A 67 10.60 -7.77 -4.79
C LYS A 67 12.02 -7.24 -4.83
N GLY A 68 12.27 -6.12 -4.13
CA GLY A 68 13.59 -5.50 -4.02
C GLY A 68 14.00 -4.64 -5.22
N LYS A 69 13.17 -4.55 -6.27
CA LYS A 69 13.46 -3.74 -7.46
C LYS A 69 12.59 -2.50 -7.47
N ILE A 70 13.21 -1.32 -7.61
CA ILE A 70 12.48 -0.07 -7.80
C ILE A 70 11.76 -0.12 -9.15
N LYS A 71 10.44 0.06 -9.14
CA LYS A 71 9.58 0.08 -10.33
C LYS A 71 9.02 1.46 -10.64
N PHE A 72 8.98 2.32 -9.65
CA PHE A 72 8.59 3.71 -9.77
C PHE A 72 9.40 4.55 -8.79
N THR A 73 9.87 5.72 -9.21
CA THR A 73 10.51 6.70 -8.35
C THR A 73 10.21 8.10 -8.86
N ASN A 74 9.93 9.01 -7.94
CA ASN A 74 9.74 10.44 -8.13
C ASN A 74 10.40 11.21 -6.97
N LEU A 75 11.46 10.61 -6.40
CA LEU A 75 12.38 11.23 -5.45
C LEU A 75 13.32 12.20 -6.18
#